data_AF-A0A060C7K6-F1
#
_entry.id   AF-A0A060C7K6-F1
#
_cell.length_a   1.000
_cell.length_b   1.000
_cell.length_c   1.000
_cell.angle_alpha   90.00
_cell.angle_beta   90.00
_cell.angle_gamma   90.00
#
_symmetry.space_group_name_H-M   'P 1'
#
loop_
_entity.id
_entity.type
_entity.pdbx_description
1 polymer ?
#
loop_
_entity_poly.entity_id
_entity_poly.type
_entity_poly.pdbx_seq_one_letter_code
_entity_poly.pdbx_strand_id
1 'polypeptide(L)'
;MRAAYRSSETLVLARDGQELQRLRTDMTVRRGTWVSLRQISPALRSAMVLSEDKRFWQHSGIDWAAVSAAAWGNLFNQRTRGASTISMQLAGLIEDEGQPRASRRGMLDKMGQAVSGQVLDLRWRKDQ
;
A
#
# COMPACT_ATOMS: atom_id res chain seq x y z
N MET A 1 4.08 14.69 7.47
CA MET A 1 3.98 13.21 7.52
C MET A 1 5.20 12.55 8.18
N ARG A 2 6.44 12.77 7.70
CA ARG A 2 7.65 12.17 8.34
C ARG A 2 7.80 12.47 9.84
N ALA A 3 7.56 13.71 10.26
CA ALA A 3 7.77 14.13 11.65
C ALA A 3 6.82 13.44 12.66
N ALA A 4 5.69 12.92 12.21
CA ALA A 4 4.72 12.23 13.06
C ALA A 4 4.82 10.70 12.97
N TYR A 5 5.66 10.16 12.07
CA TYR A 5 5.79 8.73 11.87
C TYR A 5 6.53 8.08 13.05
N ARG A 6 5.92 7.06 13.64
CA ARG A 6 6.53 6.24 14.68
C ARG A 6 6.63 4.80 14.21
N SER A 7 7.86 4.28 14.23
CA SER A 7 8.12 2.85 14.05
C SER A 7 7.46 2.07 15.19
N SER A 8 6.94 0.88 14.91
CA SER A 8 6.51 -0.08 15.93
C SER A 8 7.67 -0.80 16.60
N GLU A 9 8.89 -0.50 16.16
CA GLU A 9 10.13 -1.12 16.61
C GLU A 9 11.05 -0.08 17.25
N THR A 10 11.67 -0.48 18.36
CA THR A 10 12.73 0.27 19.02
C THR A 10 14.06 -0.42 18.76
N LEU A 11 15.05 0.39 18.37
CA LEU A 11 16.41 -0.05 18.15
C LEU A 11 17.18 -0.02 19.47
N VAL A 12 17.74 -1.17 19.84
CA VAL A 12 18.70 -1.30 20.92
C VAL A 12 20.08 -1.13 20.30
N LEU A 13 20.76 -0.04 20.66
CA LEU A 13 22.08 0.29 20.16
C LEU A 13 23.15 -0.05 21.20
N ALA A 14 24.30 -0.53 20.73
CA ALA A 14 25.51 -0.60 21.52
C ALA A 14 26.02 0.80 21.86
N ARG A 15 26.96 0.88 22.81
CA ARG A 15 27.56 2.17 23.23
C ARG A 15 28.26 2.90 22.08
N ASP A 16 28.77 2.15 21.10
CA ASP A 16 29.42 2.66 19.88
C ASP A 16 28.41 3.03 18.77
N GLY A 17 27.11 2.85 19.00
CA GLY A 17 26.04 3.14 18.05
C GLY A 17 25.67 2.00 17.11
N GLN A 18 26.30 0.82 17.19
CA GLN A 18 25.90 -0.33 16.37
C GLN A 18 24.53 -0.89 16.79
N GLU A 19 23.70 -1.30 15.83
CA GLU A 19 22.42 -1.96 16.12
C GLU A 19 22.68 -3.36 16.70
N LEU A 20 22.35 -3.56 17.97
CA LEU A 20 22.44 -4.87 18.63
C LEU A 20 21.17 -5.69 18.40
N GLN A 21 20.02 -5.04 18.54
CA GLN A 21 18.73 -5.71 18.45
C GLN A 21 17.62 -4.74 18.08
N ARG A 22 16.62 -5.27 17.39
CA ARG A 22 15.38 -4.58 17.05
C ARG A 22 14.23 -5.23 17.81
N LEU A 23 13.63 -4.47 18.71
CA LEU A 23 12.54 -4.96 19.56
C LEU A 23 11.23 -4.36 19.10
N ARG A 24 10.20 -5.20 18.94
CA ARG A 24 8.86 -4.72 18.67
C ARG A 24 8.26 -4.17 19.95
N THR A 25 8.04 -2.87 19.99
CA THR A 25 7.48 -2.15 21.15
C THR A 25 5.98 -1.89 21.02
N ASP A 26 5.46 -1.86 19.79
CA ASP A 26 4.02 -1.88 19.53
C ASP A 26 3.62 -3.17 18.82
N MET A 27 2.84 -4.01 19.52
CA MET A 27 2.38 -5.30 19.02
C MET A 27 1.10 -5.19 18.18
N THR A 28 0.40 -4.04 18.24
CA THR A 28 -0.91 -3.83 17.60
C THR A 28 -0.78 -3.51 16.11
N VAL A 29 0.35 -2.89 15.73
CA VAL A 29 0.66 -2.49 14.36
C VAL A 29 2.03 -3.04 13.94
N ARG A 30 2.31 -3.03 12.63
CA ARG A 30 3.61 -3.39 12.08
C ARG A 30 4.08 -2.27 11.17
N ARG A 31 4.92 -1.39 11.71
CA ARG A 31 5.47 -0.19 11.06
C ARG A 31 6.99 -0.23 11.20
N GLY A 32 7.70 -0.43 10.09
CA GLY A 32 9.16 -0.45 10.07
C GLY A 32 9.76 0.96 10.17
N THR A 33 11.06 1.09 9.96
CA THR A 33 11.70 2.41 9.85
C THR A 33 11.23 3.14 8.60
N TRP A 34 10.94 4.43 8.71
CA TRP A 34 10.59 5.23 7.54
C TRP A 34 11.81 5.50 6.65
N VAL A 35 11.72 5.13 5.37
CA VAL A 35 12.74 5.29 4.33
C VAL A 35 12.17 6.09 3.16
N SER A 36 12.72 7.27 2.89
CA SER A 36 12.21 8.11 1.81
C SER A 36 12.28 7.44 0.43
N LEU A 37 11.35 7.78 -0.48
CA LEU A 37 11.31 7.18 -1.82
C LEU A 37 12.63 7.32 -2.60
N ARG A 38 13.40 8.38 -2.35
CA ARG A 38 14.71 8.63 -2.99
C ARG A 38 15.81 7.66 -2.52
N GLN A 39 15.65 7.07 -1.33
CA GLN A 39 16.57 6.08 -0.78
C GLN A 39 16.25 4.66 -1.26
N ILE A 40 15.09 4.47 -1.92
CA ILE A 40 14.69 3.18 -2.49
C ILE A 40 15.28 3.03 -3.89
N SER A 41 15.91 1.87 -4.14
CA SER A 41 16.47 1.54 -5.45
C SER A 41 15.45 1.77 -6.57
N PRO A 42 15.82 2.49 -7.65
CA PRO A 42 14.96 2.65 -8.82
C PRO A 42 14.49 1.32 -9.40
N ALA A 43 15.35 0.30 -9.42
CA ALA A 43 15.01 -1.03 -9.94
C ALA A 43 13.91 -1.70 -9.11
N LEU A 44 13.96 -1.57 -7.77
CA LEU A 44 12.94 -2.11 -6.89
C LEU A 44 11.59 -1.39 -7.10
N ARG A 45 11.62 -0.05 -7.24
CA ARG A 45 10.41 0.74 -7.53
C ARG A 45 9.76 0.29 -8.84
N SER A 46 10.56 0.14 -9.90
CA SER A 46 10.07 -0.33 -11.20
C SER A 46 9.53 -1.77 -11.13
N ALA A 47 10.21 -2.67 -10.44
CA ALA A 47 9.78 -4.06 -10.29
C ALA A 47 8.42 -4.15 -9.56
N MET A 48 8.25 -3.38 -8.48
CA MET A 48 6.99 -3.31 -7.74
C MET A 48 5.85 -2.82 -8.62
N VAL A 49 6.05 -1.69 -9.31
CA VAL A 49 5.04 -1.15 -10.24
C VAL A 49 4.70 -2.16 -11.33
N LEU A 50 5.69 -2.79 -11.97
CA LEU A 50 5.43 -3.76 -13.03
C LEU A 50 4.70 -5.03 -12.55
N SER A 51 4.96 -5.47 -11.32
CA SER A 51 4.36 -6.67 -10.73
C SER A 51 2.93 -6.43 -10.24
N GLU A 52 2.71 -5.33 -9.51
CA GLU A 52 1.45 -5.05 -8.82
C GLU A 52 0.50 -4.19 -9.67
N ASP A 53 1.03 -3.20 -10.39
CA ASP A 53 0.23 -2.18 -11.06
C ASP A 53 0.95 -1.64 -12.32
N LYS A 54 1.01 -2.48 -13.35
CA LYS A 54 1.78 -2.19 -14.58
C LYS A 54 1.37 -0.87 -15.25
N ARG A 55 0.14 -0.40 -15.03
CA ARG A 55 -0.42 0.83 -15.59
C ARG A 55 -0.50 1.97 -14.58
N PHE A 56 0.22 1.89 -13.46
CA PHE A 56 0.22 2.87 -12.38
C PHE A 56 0.27 4.34 -12.84
N TRP A 57 1.11 4.61 -13.84
CA TRP A 57 1.33 5.95 -14.40
C TRP A 57 0.26 6.41 -15.40
N GLN A 58 -0.62 5.51 -15.83
CA GLN A 58 -1.63 5.72 -16.87
C GLN A 58 -3.04 5.91 -16.27
N HIS A 59 -3.23 5.68 -14.97
CA HIS A 59 -4.52 5.82 -14.31
C HIS A 59 -4.46 6.75 -13.08
N SER A 60 -5.62 7.27 -12.71
CA SER A 60 -5.84 8.15 -11.56
C SER A 60 -6.61 7.39 -10.48
N GLY A 61 -5.97 6.43 -9.84
CA GLY A 61 -6.48 5.71 -8.66
C GLY A 61 -7.10 4.37 -9.00
N ILE A 62 -7.88 4.29 -10.08
CA ILE A 62 -8.53 3.05 -10.53
C ILE A 62 -8.14 2.75 -11.97
N ASP A 63 -7.66 1.54 -12.22
CA ASP A 63 -7.44 1.01 -13.56
C ASP A 63 -8.74 0.43 -14.12
N TRP A 64 -9.57 1.28 -14.75
CA TRP A 64 -10.84 0.87 -15.36
C TRP A 64 -10.70 -0.22 -16.42
N ALA A 65 -9.56 -0.28 -17.11
CA ALA A 65 -9.29 -1.31 -18.11
C ALA A 65 -8.97 -2.66 -17.44
N ALA A 66 -8.32 -2.67 -16.27
CA ALA A 66 -8.14 -3.88 -15.47
C ALA A 66 -9.46 -4.33 -14.84
N VAL A 67 -10.26 -3.39 -14.34
CA VAL A 67 -11.58 -3.67 -13.75
C VAL A 67 -12.51 -4.30 -14.79
N SER A 68 -12.60 -3.73 -15.99
CA SER A 68 -13.45 -4.28 -17.06
C SER A 68 -12.96 -5.65 -17.53
N ALA A 69 -11.65 -5.83 -17.71
CA ALA A 69 -11.06 -7.12 -18.07
C ALA A 69 -11.31 -8.19 -16.98
N ALA A 70 -11.21 -7.81 -15.70
CA ALA A 70 -11.49 -8.70 -14.58
C ALA A 70 -12.99 -9.05 -14.48
N ALA A 71 -13.88 -8.08 -14.69
CA ALA A 71 -15.33 -8.32 -14.71
C ALA A 71 -15.70 -9.30 -15.83
N TRP A 72 -15.13 -9.13 -17.03
CA TRP A 72 -15.30 -10.06 -18.15
C TRP A 72 -14.72 -11.45 -17.80
N GLY A 73 -13.48 -11.52 -17.31
CA GLY A 73 -12.86 -12.79 -16.91
C GLY A 73 -13.67 -13.57 -15.87
N ASN A 74 -14.24 -12.88 -14.88
CA ASN A 74 -15.13 -13.49 -13.88
C ASN A 74 -16.40 -14.06 -14.52
N LEU A 75 -17.01 -13.33 -15.45
CA LEU A 75 -18.21 -13.77 -16.16
C LEU A 75 -17.96 -15.05 -16.99
N PHE A 76 -16.76 -15.19 -17.56
CA PHE A 76 -16.35 -16.36 -18.34
C PHE A 76 -15.60 -17.43 -17.51
N ASN A 77 -15.67 -17.35 -16.17
CA ASN A 77 -15.05 -18.29 -15.23
C ASN A 77 -13.54 -18.52 -15.46
N GLN A 78 -12.85 -17.51 -16.01
CA GLN A 78 -11.40 -17.51 -16.20
C GLN A 78 -10.72 -17.05 -14.91
N ARG A 79 -9.48 -17.48 -14.68
CA ARG A 79 -8.66 -16.98 -13.55
C ARG A 79 -8.60 -15.45 -13.62
N THR A 80 -9.28 -14.79 -12.69
CA THR A 80 -9.25 -13.34 -12.60
C THR A 80 -7.95 -12.86 -11.97
N ARG A 81 -7.26 -11.96 -12.68
CA ARG A 81 -6.25 -11.11 -12.04
C ARG A 81 -6.97 -10.11 -11.12
N GLY A 82 -6.35 -9.81 -9.99
CA GLY A 82 -6.82 -8.73 -9.12
C GLY A 82 -6.76 -7.40 -9.87
N ALA A 83 -7.84 -6.60 -9.80
CA ALA A 83 -7.92 -5.28 -10.41
C ALA A 83 -7.53 -4.14 -9.44
N SER A 84 -6.96 -4.48 -8.28
CA SER A 84 -6.59 -3.49 -7.25
C SER A 84 -5.29 -2.78 -7.62
N THR A 85 -5.31 -1.45 -7.63
CA THR A 85 -4.14 -0.60 -7.90
C THR A 85 -3.32 -0.36 -6.63
N ILE A 86 -2.10 0.17 -6.78
CA ILE A 86 -1.27 0.58 -5.62
C ILE A 86 -2.00 1.65 -4.79
N SER A 87 -2.71 2.58 -5.43
CA SER A 87 -3.47 3.64 -4.74
C SER A 87 -4.63 3.09 -3.91
N MET A 88 -5.32 2.05 -4.41
CA MET A 88 -6.37 1.34 -3.66
C MET A 88 -5.80 0.57 -2.47
N GLN A 89 -4.67 -0.12 -2.66
CA GLN A 89 -4.00 -0.84 -1.58
C GLN A 89 -3.53 0.14 -0.48
N LEU A 90 -3.00 1.31 -0.89
CA LEU A 90 -2.61 2.36 0.05
C LEU A 90 -3.81 2.93 0.82
N ALA A 91 -4.92 3.20 0.14
CA ALA A 91 -6.16 3.63 0.80
C ALA A 91 -6.62 2.63 1.86
N GLY A 92 -6.63 1.33 1.52
CA GLY A 92 -6.97 0.27 2.45
C GLY A 92 -6.03 0.19 3.65
N LEU A 93 -4.72 0.39 3.47
CA LEU A 93 -3.75 0.41 4.57
C LEU A 93 -3.97 1.59 5.54
N ILE A 94 -4.36 2.75 5.03
CA ILE A 94 -4.64 3.94 5.85
C ILE A 94 -5.95 3.78 6.62
N GLU A 95 -7.00 3.26 5.98
CA GLU A 95 -8.30 3.02 6.62
C GLU A 95 -8.25 1.89 7.67
N ASP A 96 -7.39 0.89 7.45
CA ASP A 96 -7.17 -0.23 8.37
C ASP A 96 -6.38 0.17 9.63
N GLU A 97 -5.70 1.33 9.65
CA GLU A 97 -4.83 1.76 10.75
C GLU A 97 -5.58 2.06 12.07
N GLY A 98 -6.92 1.95 12.08
CA GLY A 98 -7.77 2.14 13.26
C GLY A 98 -8.93 1.14 13.44
N GLN A 99 -9.05 0.11 12.60
CA GLN A 99 -10.21 -0.80 12.61
C GLN A 99 -9.86 -2.23 13.09
N PRO A 100 -10.71 -2.89 13.90
CA PRO A 100 -10.53 -4.28 14.29
C PRO A 100 -10.50 -5.20 13.05
N ARG A 101 -9.50 -6.09 12.97
CA ARG A 101 -9.29 -7.05 11.85
C ARG A 101 -10.50 -7.94 11.52
N ALA A 102 -11.50 -8.00 12.39
CA ALA A 102 -12.74 -8.75 12.22
C ALA A 102 -13.74 -8.07 11.26
N SER A 103 -13.66 -6.74 11.07
CA SER A 103 -14.49 -5.98 10.12
C SER A 103 -13.92 -6.01 8.70
N ARG A 104 -13.46 -7.18 8.24
CA ARG A 104 -12.66 -7.29 7.02
C ARG A 104 -13.31 -8.29 6.07
N ARG A 105 -13.83 -7.77 4.95
CA ARG A 105 -14.07 -8.42 3.64
C ARG A 105 -15.51 -8.32 3.14
N GLY A 106 -16.00 -7.10 2.89
CA GLY A 106 -17.09 -6.86 1.95
C GLY A 106 -16.56 -6.42 0.57
N MET A 107 -17.30 -6.71 -0.51
CA MET A 107 -17.08 -6.01 -1.79
C MET A 107 -17.33 -4.49 -1.66
N LEU A 108 -18.17 -4.08 -0.71
CA LEU A 108 -18.47 -2.69 -0.40
C LEU A 108 -17.25 -1.93 0.16
N ASP A 109 -16.46 -2.57 1.02
CA ASP A 109 -15.22 -1.97 1.56
C ASP A 109 -14.21 -1.69 0.45
N LYS A 110 -14.13 -2.59 -0.54
CA LYS A 110 -13.28 -2.40 -1.74
C LYS A 110 -13.74 -1.23 -2.60
N MET A 111 -15.04 -0.93 -2.65
CA MET A 111 -15.55 0.25 -3.36
C MET A 111 -15.18 1.54 -2.65
N GLY A 112 -15.24 1.56 -1.31
CA GLY A 112 -14.72 2.67 -0.50
C GLY A 112 -13.24 2.93 -0.77
N GLN A 113 -12.42 1.88 -0.75
CA GLN A 113 -10.99 1.95 -1.08
C GLN A 113 -10.72 2.45 -2.50
N ALA A 114 -11.59 2.13 -3.46
CA ALA A 114 -11.48 2.63 -4.84
C ALA A 114 -11.70 4.15 -4.91
N VAL A 115 -12.71 4.66 -4.20
CA VAL A 115 -12.99 6.10 -4.10
C VAL A 115 -11.87 6.82 -3.36
N SER A 116 -11.43 6.29 -2.21
CA SER A 116 -10.31 6.83 -1.45
C SER A 116 -9.02 6.83 -2.28
N GLY A 117 -8.76 5.77 -3.05
CA GLY A 117 -7.63 5.69 -3.98
C GLY A 117 -7.65 6.76 -5.07
N GLN A 118 -8.84 7.10 -5.60
CA GLN A 118 -9.00 8.25 -6.52
C GLN A 118 -8.69 9.58 -5.84
N VAL A 119 -9.21 9.80 -4.63
CA VAL A 119 -8.96 11.04 -3.87
C VAL A 119 -7.47 11.18 -3.53
N LEU A 120 -6.80 10.07 -3.20
CA LEU A 120 -5.35 10.01 -2.98
C LEU A 120 -4.59 10.50 -4.22
N ASP A 121 -4.91 9.95 -5.39
CA ASP A 121 -4.23 10.31 -6.65
C ASP A 121 -4.54 11.75 -7.14
N LEU A 122 -5.65 12.35 -6.70
CA LEU A 122 -5.96 13.76 -6.97
C LEU A 122 -5.21 14.71 -6.02
N ARG A 123 -4.90 14.26 -4.80
CA ARG A 123 -4.26 15.10 -3.76
C ARG A 123 -2.74 14.94 -3.72
N TRP A 124 -2.23 13.78 -4.12
CA TRP A 124 -0.81 13.46 -4.10
C TRP A 124 -0.32 13.07 -5.48
N ARG A 125 0.92 13.48 -5.79
CA ARG A 125 1.60 13.03 -7.00
C ARG A 125 2.10 11.60 -6.80
N LYS A 126 2.17 10.87 -7.90
CA LYS A 126 2.61 9.47 -8.00
C LYS A 126 4.04 9.21 -7.49
N ASP A 127 4.82 10.26 -7.28
CA ASP A 127 6.22 10.25 -6.85
C ASP A 127 6.45 10.73 -5.40
N GLN A 128 5.37 10.92 -4.62
CA GLN A 128 5.44 11.41 -3.24
C GLN A 128 5.48 10.32 -2.18
#